data_AF-A0A2U3N518-F1
#
_entry.id   AF-A0A2U3N518-F1
#
_cell.length_a   1.000
_cell.length_b   1.000
_cell.length_c   1.000
_cell.angle_alpha   90.00
_cell.angle_beta   90.00
_cell.angle_gamma   90.00
#
_symmetry.space_group_name_H-M   'P 1'
#
loop_
_entity.id
_entity.type
_entity.pdbx_description
1 polymer ?
#
loop_
_entity_poly.entity_id
_entity_poly.type
_entity_poly.pdbx_seq_one_letter_code
_entity_poly.pdbx_strand_id
1 'polypeptide(L)'
;MFMSGMKVNFELPELPEIGSYAVNFLFSSLAGTGIENAKIEMYEPENKKIIWEGKTDLQGISELSINEESKNYEALIGFDNWSSVFEDIDYYDEEDEIDIGSHGTQIESEIIKNRKNYE
;
A
#
# COMPACT_ATOMS: atom_id res chain seq x y z
N MET A 1 -25.35 -56.16 14.38
CA MET A 1 -26.32 -55.08 14.14
C MET A 1 -25.52 -53.78 14.18
N PHE A 2 -25.18 -53.21 13.03
CA PHE A 2 -24.40 -51.96 12.98
C PHE A 2 -25.39 -50.79 12.99
N MET A 3 -25.25 -49.88 13.95
CA MET A 3 -26.10 -48.70 14.06
C MET A 3 -25.77 -47.74 12.92
N SER A 4 -26.82 -47.35 12.21
CA SER A 4 -26.84 -46.41 11.08
C SER A 4 -26.06 -45.14 11.38
N GLY A 5 -25.35 -44.63 10.38
CA GLY A 5 -24.48 -43.46 10.46
C GLY A 5 -25.18 -42.22 11.02
N MET A 6 -24.56 -41.63 12.04
CA MET A 6 -24.98 -40.37 12.64
C MET A 6 -24.73 -39.26 11.61
N LYS A 7 -25.80 -38.57 11.19
CA LYS A 7 -25.73 -37.42 10.30
C LYS A 7 -25.15 -36.26 11.11
N VAL A 8 -23.85 -36.03 10.99
CA VAL A 8 -23.18 -34.86 11.57
C VAL A 8 -23.61 -33.63 10.76
N ASN A 9 -24.47 -32.81 11.33
CA ASN A 9 -24.72 -31.46 10.81
C ASN A 9 -23.45 -30.65 11.08
N PHE A 10 -22.71 -30.38 10.01
CA PHE A 10 -21.66 -29.37 10.00
C PHE A 10 -22.36 -28.03 9.78
N GLU A 11 -22.64 -27.31 10.86
CA GLU A 11 -22.89 -25.87 10.74
C GLU A 11 -21.55 -25.25 10.36
N LEU A 12 -21.44 -24.81 9.10
CA LEU A 12 -20.27 -24.11 8.61
C LEU A 12 -20.13 -22.85 9.46
N PRO A 13 -19.02 -22.66 10.21
CA PRO A 13 -18.86 -21.47 11.03
C PRO A 13 -18.87 -20.24 10.12
N GLU A 14 -19.58 -19.20 10.55
CA GLU A 14 -19.60 -17.93 9.85
C GLU A 14 -18.19 -17.34 9.82
N LEU A 15 -17.83 -16.71 8.70
CA LEU A 15 -16.56 -16.01 8.57
C LEU A 15 -16.50 -14.91 9.64
N PRO A 16 -15.31 -14.64 10.22
CA PRO A 16 -15.15 -13.55 11.17
C PRO A 16 -15.69 -12.26 10.56
N GLU A 17 -16.45 -11.50 11.33
CA GLU A 17 -16.81 -10.15 10.91
C GLU A 17 -15.54 -9.37 10.62
N ILE A 18 -15.57 -8.61 9.53
CA ILE A 18 -14.51 -7.70 9.16
C ILE A 18 -14.26 -6.77 10.36
N GLY A 19 -13.12 -6.96 11.01
CA GLY A 19 -12.72 -6.19 12.19
C GLY A 19 -12.23 -4.80 11.83
N SER A 20 -11.86 -4.04 12.86
CA SER A 20 -11.31 -2.70 12.72
C SER A 20 -10.10 -2.67 11.78
N TYR A 21 -10.07 -1.68 10.90
CA TYR A 21 -8.98 -1.47 9.95
C TYR A 21 -7.96 -0.51 10.54
N ALA A 22 -6.70 -0.93 10.58
CA ALA A 22 -5.61 -0.09 11.02
C ALA A 22 -4.64 0.17 9.88
N VAL A 23 -4.25 1.43 9.68
CA VAL A 23 -3.23 1.82 8.69
C VAL A 23 -2.22 2.77 9.33
N ASN A 24 -0.95 2.62 8.95
CA ASN A 24 0.08 3.61 9.17
C ASN A 24 0.84 3.83 7.86
N PHE A 25 1.58 4.93 7.79
CA PHE A 25 2.35 5.32 6.63
C PHE A 25 3.83 5.38 6.98
N LEU A 26 4.68 5.03 6.03
CA LEU A 26 6.13 5.23 6.11
C LEU A 26 6.52 6.22 5.02
N PHE A 27 7.11 7.33 5.42
CA PHE A 27 7.63 8.35 4.53
C PHE A 27 9.15 8.40 4.62
N SER A 28 9.82 8.02 3.54
CA SER A 28 11.28 7.92 3.48
C SER A 28 11.83 8.52 2.19
N SER A 29 13.07 8.98 2.27
CA SER A 29 13.87 9.37 1.10
C SER A 29 14.26 8.14 0.27
N LEU A 30 14.68 8.37 -0.98
CA LEU A 30 15.22 7.32 -1.85
C LEU A 30 16.45 6.60 -1.25
N ALA A 31 17.19 7.28 -0.37
CA ALA A 31 18.32 6.70 0.36
C ALA A 31 17.90 5.80 1.55
N GLY A 32 16.59 5.68 1.82
CA GLY A 32 16.04 4.88 2.92
C GLY A 32 16.02 5.59 4.27
N THR A 33 16.36 6.88 4.34
CA THR A 33 16.23 7.67 5.57
C THR A 33 14.80 8.15 5.75
N GLY A 34 14.19 7.89 6.91
CA GLY A 34 12.87 8.38 7.28
C GLY A 34 12.79 9.91 7.32
N ILE A 35 11.68 10.45 6.85
CA ILE A 35 11.45 11.90 6.80
C ILE A 35 10.50 12.26 7.94
N GLU A 36 11.02 12.98 8.94
CA GLU A 36 10.25 13.41 10.11
C GLU A 36 9.32 14.60 9.83
N ASN A 37 8.32 14.77 10.69
CA ASN A 37 7.43 15.93 10.72
C ASN A 37 6.63 16.17 9.42
N ALA A 38 6.54 15.19 8.54
CA ALA A 38 5.65 15.26 7.39
C ALA A 38 4.21 15.15 7.88
N LYS A 39 3.37 16.09 7.48
CA LYS A 39 1.94 16.10 7.75
C LYS A 39 1.25 15.07 6.86
N ILE A 40 0.36 14.30 7.46
CA ILE A 40 -0.47 13.32 6.77
C ILE A 40 -1.92 13.66 7.02
N GLU A 41 -2.70 13.73 5.94
CA GLU A 41 -4.14 13.98 6.00
C GLU A 41 -4.84 12.93 5.14
N MET A 42 -5.76 12.19 5.75
CA MET A 42 -6.60 11.22 5.06
C MET A 42 -7.96 11.83 4.77
N TYR A 43 -8.45 11.62 3.55
CA TYR A 43 -9.68 12.18 3.03
C TYR A 43 -10.61 11.11 2.50
N GLU A 44 -11.91 11.31 2.72
CA GLU A 44 -12.94 10.58 1.99
C GLU A 44 -13.01 11.10 0.54
N PRO A 45 -12.88 10.24 -0.49
CA PRO A 45 -12.80 10.69 -1.88
C PRO A 45 -14.02 11.47 -2.36
N GLU A 46 -15.22 11.09 -1.88
CA GLU A 46 -16.50 11.67 -2.33
C GLU A 46 -16.70 13.10 -1.84
N ASN A 47 -16.46 13.33 -0.55
CA ASN A 47 -16.76 14.60 0.11
C ASN A 47 -15.51 15.44 0.39
N LYS A 48 -14.32 14.89 0.10
CA LYS A 48 -13.00 15.45 0.48
C LYS A 48 -12.96 15.86 1.96
N LYS A 49 -13.65 15.11 2.81
CA LYS A 49 -13.69 15.34 4.25
C LYS A 49 -12.48 14.67 4.90
N ILE A 50 -11.77 15.40 5.74
CA ILE A 50 -10.69 14.85 6.55
C ILE A 50 -11.27 13.83 7.52
N ILE A 51 -10.79 12.59 7.42
CA ILE A 51 -11.16 11.47 8.30
C ILE A 51 -10.08 11.20 9.35
N TRP A 52 -8.83 11.58 9.07
CA TRP A 52 -7.71 11.41 9.99
C TRP A 52 -6.57 12.38 9.65
N GLU A 53 -5.86 12.83 10.67
CA GLU A 53 -4.65 13.64 10.54
C GLU A 53 -3.55 13.04 11.41
N GLY A 54 -2.31 13.11 10.95
CA GLY A 54 -1.16 12.66 11.71
C GLY A 54 0.14 13.30 11.22
N LYS A 55 1.23 12.95 11.88
CA LYS A 55 2.58 13.35 11.51
C LYS A 55 3.53 12.17 11.57
N THR A 56 4.60 12.23 10.79
CA THR A 56 5.67 11.24 10.84
C THR A 56 6.65 11.50 12.00
N ASP A 57 7.10 10.42 12.62
CA ASP A 57 8.13 10.43 13.66
C ASP A 57 9.56 10.52 13.09
N LEU A 58 10.57 10.40 13.96
CA LEU A 58 12.00 10.42 13.60
C LEU A 58 12.41 9.32 12.59
N GLN A 59 11.62 8.26 12.46
CA GLN A 59 11.83 7.15 11.51
C GLN A 59 10.98 7.30 10.26
N GLY A 60 10.21 8.39 10.13
CA GLY A 60 9.29 8.61 9.01
C GLY A 60 7.98 7.83 9.15
N ILE A 61 7.69 7.23 10.31
CA ILE A 61 6.51 6.41 10.54
C ILE A 61 5.38 7.29 11.09
N SER A 62 4.19 7.16 10.53
CA SER A 62 3.00 7.85 11.02
C SER A 62 2.41 7.18 12.26
N GLU A 63 1.64 7.96 13.02
CA GLU A 63 0.71 7.41 14.00
C GLU A 63 -0.28 6.42 13.34
N LEU A 64 -0.77 5.47 14.13
CA LEU A 64 -1.71 4.44 13.68
C LEU A 64 -3.11 5.05 13.55
N SER A 65 -3.67 5.02 12.35
CA SER A 65 -5.08 5.33 12.10
C SER A 65 -5.91 4.06 12.27
N ILE A 66 -6.86 4.06 13.21
CA ILE A 66 -7.79 2.95 13.43
C ILE A 66 -9.18 3.39 12.98
N ASN A 67 -9.76 2.67 12.03
CA ASN A 67 -11.08 2.90 11.48
C ASN A 67 -11.97 1.68 11.79
N GLU A 68 -13.21 1.92 12.22
CA GLU A 68 -14.16 0.85 12.55
C GLU A 68 -14.67 0.12 11.29
N GLU A 69 -14.67 0.81 10.15
CA GLU A 69 -15.20 0.31 8.88
C GLU A 69 -14.16 0.42 7.76
N SER A 70 -14.25 -0.50 6.79
CA SER A 70 -13.48 -0.39 5.54
C SER A 70 -14.04 0.76 4.71
N LYS A 71 -13.24 1.80 4.51
CA LYS A 71 -13.60 2.94 3.65
C LYS A 71 -12.48 3.21 2.67
N ASN A 72 -12.86 3.64 1.47
CA ASN A 72 -11.91 4.18 0.51
C ASN A 72 -11.43 5.55 1.02
N TYR A 73 -10.13 5.78 0.99
CA TYR A 73 -9.52 7.04 1.41
C TYR A 73 -8.38 7.43 0.48
N GLU A 74 -8.15 8.73 0.37
CA GLU A 74 -6.96 9.31 -0.23
C GLU A 74 -6.10 9.89 0.90
N ALA A 75 -4.78 9.65 0.88
CA ALA A 75 -3.86 10.22 1.85
C ALA A 75 -2.93 11.22 1.17
N LEU A 76 -2.88 12.45 1.69
CA LEU A 76 -1.89 13.46 1.32
C LEU A 76 -0.79 13.44 2.36
N ILE A 77 0.46 13.29 1.90
CA ILE A 77 1.65 13.25 2.75
C ILE A 77 2.61 14.31 2.26
N GLY A 78 3.06 15.20 3.13
CA GLY A 78 4.04 16.21 2.76
C GLY A 78 4.25 17.28 3.81
N PHE A 79 4.77 18.42 3.37
CA PHE A 79 5.01 19.59 4.20
C PHE A 79 4.13 20.74 3.73
N ASP A 80 3.70 21.58 4.68
CA ASP A 80 3.03 22.83 4.36
C ASP A 80 3.98 23.68 3.49
N ASN A 81 3.53 24.05 2.29
CA ASN A 81 4.30 24.79 1.28
C ASN A 81 5.40 24.01 0.53
N TRP A 82 5.25 22.70 0.33
CA TRP A 82 6.06 22.00 -0.68
C TRP A 82 5.73 22.55 -2.08
N SER A 83 6.61 23.40 -2.59
CA SER A 83 6.60 23.85 -3.98
C SER A 83 7.82 23.30 -4.70
N SER A 84 7.64 22.85 -5.93
CA SER A 84 8.75 22.54 -6.85
C SER A 84 8.77 23.58 -7.96
N VAL A 85 9.97 24.02 -8.35
CA VAL A 85 10.15 24.88 -9.52
C VAL A 85 10.28 23.96 -10.72
N PHE A 86 9.43 24.17 -11.72
CA PHE A 86 9.52 23.50 -13.00
C PHE A 86 9.77 24.56 -14.06
N GLU A 87 10.76 24.35 -14.90
CA GLU A 87 11.01 25.16 -16.08
C GLU A 87 10.43 24.40 -17.27
N ASP A 88 9.59 25.06 -18.07
CA ASP A 88 9.21 24.54 -19.38
C ASP A 88 10.47 24.59 -20.24
N ILE A 89 11.12 23.43 -20.37
CA ILE A 89 12.32 23.29 -21.18
C ILE A 89 11.87 23.36 -22.65
N ASP A 90 11.94 24.56 -23.25
CA ASP A 90 11.76 24.78 -24.69
C ASP A 90 12.92 24.21 -25.54
N TYR A 91 13.94 23.64 -24.89
CA TYR A 91 15.12 23.05 -25.51
C TYR A 91 15.16 21.53 -25.28
N TYR A 92 14.67 20.76 -26.25
CA TYR A 92 15.11 19.38 -26.39
C TYR A 92 16.61 19.41 -26.69
N ASP A 93 17.46 19.34 -25.66
CA ASP A 93 18.80 18.79 -25.86
C ASP A 93 18.60 17.31 -26.20
N GLU A 94 18.66 17.02 -27.49
CA GLU A 94 18.93 15.67 -27.96
C GLU A 94 20.25 15.22 -27.31
N GLU A 95 20.15 14.16 -26.51
CA GLU A 95 21.26 13.37 -25.95
C GLU A 95 21.88 13.83 -24.62
N ASP A 96 21.09 13.72 -23.55
CA ASP A 96 21.59 13.01 -22.38
C ASP A 96 20.85 11.66 -22.32
N GLU A 97 21.52 10.59 -22.76
CA GLU A 97 21.13 9.22 -22.40
C GLU A 97 21.09 9.15 -20.87
N ILE A 98 19.90 9.26 -20.28
CA ILE A 98 19.70 8.87 -18.91
C ILE A 98 19.96 7.36 -18.88
N ASP A 99 21.13 6.93 -18.41
CA ASP A 99 21.44 5.53 -18.12
C ASP A 99 20.58 5.08 -16.94
N ILE A 100 19.31 4.83 -17.24
CA ILE A 100 18.37 4.06 -16.41
C ILE A 100 18.84 2.61 -16.45
N GLY A 101 19.99 2.34 -15.82
CA GLY A 101 20.72 1.08 -15.93
C GLY A 101 19.83 -0.14 -16.13
N SER A 102 20.17 -0.94 -17.15
CA SER A 102 19.58 -2.23 -17.52
C SER A 102 18.55 -2.76 -16.52
N HIS A 103 17.27 -2.44 -16.73
CA HIS A 103 16.19 -3.16 -16.07
C HIS A 103 16.28 -4.63 -16.51
N GLY A 104 16.83 -5.48 -15.65
CA GLY A 104 16.85 -6.92 -15.88
C GLY A 104 15.42 -7.38 -16.18
N THR A 105 15.28 -8.29 -17.14
CA THR A 105 13.98 -8.86 -17.53
C THR A 105 13.23 -9.31 -16.27
N GLN A 106 12.10 -8.68 -15.99
CA GLN A 106 11.13 -9.18 -15.03
C GLN A 106 10.53 -10.44 -15.65
N ILE A 107 11.07 -11.61 -15.30
CA ILE A 107 10.56 -12.89 -15.78
C ILE A 107 9.25 -13.18 -15.04
N GLU A 108 8.14 -12.61 -15.51
CA GLU A 108 6.80 -13.17 -15.28
C GLU A 108 6.54 -14.30 -16.29
N SER A 109 7.30 -15.40 -16.25
CA SER A 109 6.93 -16.62 -17.00
C SER A 109 7.77 -17.86 -16.69
N GLU A 110 8.02 -18.25 -15.42
CA GLU A 110 8.58 -19.60 -15.14
C GLU A 110 8.06 -20.32 -13.88
N ILE A 111 6.81 -20.06 -13.43
CA ILE A 111 6.17 -20.95 -12.43
C ILE A 111 5.29 -22.04 -13.09
N ILE A 112 5.02 -21.99 -14.40
CA ILE A 112 4.28 -23.06 -15.09
C ILE A 112 5.24 -23.99 -15.84
N LYS A 113 6.11 -24.71 -15.11
CA LYS A 113 6.71 -25.96 -15.66
C LYS A 113 7.25 -26.99 -14.68
N ASN A 114 7.16 -26.78 -13.36
CA ASN A 114 7.61 -27.78 -12.38
C ASN A 114 6.47 -28.40 -11.54
N ARG A 115 5.33 -28.69 -12.17
CA ARG A 115 4.26 -29.52 -11.57
C ARG A 115 3.84 -30.71 -12.44
N LYS A 116 4.80 -31.30 -13.15
CA LYS A 116 4.71 -32.69 -13.62
C LYS A 116 6.02 -33.36 -13.31
N ASN A 117 6.05 -34.12 -12.22
CA ASN A 117 6.85 -35.34 -12.00
C ASN A 117 6.83 -35.67 -10.49
N TYR A 118 5.71 -36.22 -10.04
CA TYR A 118 5.67 -37.24 -8.98
C TYR A 118 4.51 -38.17 -9.34
N GLU A 119 4.76 -39.06 -10.29
CA GLU A 119 4.19 -40.41 -10.36
C GLU A 119 5.36 -41.39 -10.43
#